data_AF-F0X0J1-F1
#
_entry.id   AF-F0X0J1-F1
#
_cell.length_a   1.000
_cell.length_b   1.000
_cell.length_c   1.000
_cell.angle_alpha   90.00
_cell.angle_beta   90.00
_cell.angle_gamma   90.00
#
_symmetry.space_group_name_H-M   'P 1'
#
loop_
_entity.id
_entity.type
_entity.pdbx_description
1 polymer ?
#
loop_
_entity_poly.entity_id
_entity_poly.type
_entity_poly.pdbx_seq_one_letter_code
_entity_poly.pdbx_strand_id
1 'polypeptide(L)'
;MKVLKSFEASLTNYEVYNILQDRRRDRTVSNVTQSESSWMNHKVQKLLSNSYFLDRKFSDQIVQNALIEMKKEDFRLTSNEILQLVNHWPTALVDYHLLIDDCANRFQQDDIDRISSILRQALEDFDEKDQTSGGISL
;
A
#
# COMPACT_ATOMS: atom_id res chain seq x y z
N MET A 1 11.72 5.77 -29.95
CA MET A 1 10.76 5.25 -28.93
C MET A 1 9.48 6.06 -29.06
N LYS A 2 8.31 5.42 -29.23
CA LYS A 2 7.01 6.10 -29.25
C LYS A 2 6.17 5.57 -28.09
N VAL A 3 5.55 6.45 -27.33
CA VAL A 3 4.66 6.09 -26.22
C VAL A 3 3.32 5.66 -26.82
N LEU A 4 2.89 4.43 -26.54
CA LEU A 4 1.62 3.88 -27.01
C LEU A 4 0.46 4.28 -26.10
N LYS A 5 0.69 4.24 -24.78
CA LYS A 5 -0.25 4.66 -23.74
C LYS A 5 0.49 5.52 -22.73
N SER A 6 -0.04 6.70 -22.43
CA SER A 6 0.54 7.59 -21.41
C SER A 6 0.19 7.13 -19.99
N PHE A 7 -0.93 6.43 -19.83
CA PHE A 7 -1.39 5.87 -18.56
C PHE A 7 -1.97 4.48 -18.82
N GLU A 8 -1.44 3.47 -18.15
CA GLU A 8 -1.88 2.08 -18.28
C GLU A 8 -2.46 1.55 -16.98
N ALA A 9 -1.79 1.79 -15.87
CA ALA A 9 -2.25 1.40 -14.54
C ALA A 9 -1.66 2.32 -13.47
N SER A 10 -2.36 2.41 -12.34
CA SER A 10 -1.83 2.96 -11.10
C SER A 10 -1.14 1.85 -10.31
N LEU A 11 0.00 2.16 -9.70
CA LEU A 11 0.70 1.26 -8.79
C LEU A 11 0.67 1.84 -7.38
N THR A 12 0.49 0.98 -6.39
CA THR A 12 0.61 1.33 -4.98
C THR A 12 2.07 1.59 -4.60
N ASN A 13 2.27 2.40 -3.57
CA ASN A 13 3.60 2.65 -3.00
C ASN A 13 4.28 1.36 -2.55
N TYR A 14 3.50 0.40 -2.04
CA TYR A 14 3.99 -0.91 -1.65
C TYR A 14 4.49 -1.75 -2.83
N GLU A 15 3.71 -1.85 -3.92
CA GLU A 15 4.14 -2.57 -5.13
C GLU A 15 5.41 -1.96 -5.72
N VAL A 16 5.48 -0.62 -5.78
CA VAL A 16 6.69 0.08 -6.24
C VAL A 16 7.89 -0.25 -5.33
N TYR A 17 7.69 -0.26 -4.01
CA TYR A 17 8.74 -0.63 -3.06
C TYR A 17 9.20 -2.08 -3.28
N ASN A 18 8.29 -3.04 -3.44
CA ASN A 18 8.61 -4.45 -3.66
C ASN A 18 9.41 -4.65 -4.97
N ILE A 19 8.96 -4.01 -6.07
CA ILE A 19 9.67 -4.04 -7.36
C ILE A 19 11.09 -3.45 -7.23
N LEU A 20 11.26 -2.35 -6.51
CA LEU A 20 12.58 -1.77 -6.27
C LEU A 20 13.46 -2.69 -5.41
N GLN A 21 12.88 -3.42 -4.46
CA GLN A 21 13.58 -4.40 -3.64
C GLN A 21 14.05 -5.60 -4.46
N ASP A 22 13.20 -6.15 -5.33
CA ASP A 22 13.56 -7.24 -6.24
C ASP A 22 14.68 -6.85 -7.19
N ARG A 23 14.57 -5.66 -7.83
CA ARG A 23 15.64 -5.13 -8.70
C ARG A 23 16.97 -4.96 -7.96
N ARG A 24 16.94 -4.66 -6.65
CA ARG A 24 18.17 -4.57 -5.84
C ARG A 24 18.77 -5.95 -5.60
N ARG A 25 17.95 -6.98 -5.36
CA ARG A 25 18.39 -8.38 -5.22
C ARG A 25 19.03 -8.90 -6.51
N ASP A 26 18.48 -8.56 -7.66
CA ASP A 26 19.04 -8.97 -8.96
C ASP A 26 20.36 -8.27 -9.31
N ARG A 27 20.56 -7.03 -8.85
CA ARG A 27 21.82 -6.28 -9.02
C ARG A 27 22.97 -6.87 -8.21
N THR A 28 22.71 -7.48 -7.06
CA THR A 28 23.76 -8.22 -6.32
C THR A 28 24.31 -9.41 -7.12
N VAL A 29 23.59 -9.89 -8.12
CA VAL A 29 23.97 -11.03 -8.97
C VAL A 29 24.60 -10.57 -10.30
N SER A 30 24.32 -9.35 -10.77
CA SER A 30 24.75 -8.85 -12.09
C SER A 30 25.59 -7.56 -11.97
N ASN A 31 26.87 -7.67 -12.28
CA ASN A 31 27.84 -6.57 -12.19
C ASN A 31 27.55 -5.43 -13.21
N VAL A 32 27.53 -4.21 -12.67
CA VAL A 32 28.04 -2.96 -13.30
C VAL A 32 27.43 -2.60 -14.66
N THR A 33 26.27 -1.92 -14.70
CA THR A 33 25.88 -1.00 -15.80
C THR A 33 24.54 -0.28 -15.49
N GLN A 34 24.50 0.68 -14.55
CA GLN A 34 23.45 1.73 -14.48
C GLN A 34 23.65 2.60 -13.23
N SER A 35 24.53 3.62 -13.30
CA SER A 35 24.79 4.49 -12.14
C SER A 35 23.69 5.54 -11.92
N GLU A 36 23.09 6.11 -12.97
CA GLU A 36 22.10 7.20 -12.79
C GLU A 36 20.71 6.71 -12.32
N SER A 37 20.19 5.63 -12.90
CA SER A 37 18.95 5.00 -12.38
C SER A 37 19.12 4.50 -10.95
N SER A 38 20.35 4.27 -10.49
CA SER A 38 20.65 3.80 -9.14
C SER A 38 20.36 4.85 -8.06
N TRP A 39 20.65 6.13 -8.34
CA TRP A 39 20.42 7.21 -7.36
C TRP A 39 18.92 7.43 -7.13
N MET A 40 18.13 7.50 -8.21
CA MET A 40 16.71 7.75 -8.12
C MET A 40 15.99 6.58 -7.46
N ASN A 41 16.32 5.34 -7.85
CA ASN A 41 15.79 4.14 -7.20
C ASN A 41 16.13 4.11 -5.71
N HIS A 42 17.37 4.45 -5.33
CA HIS A 42 17.77 4.51 -3.93
C HIS A 42 17.02 5.59 -3.15
N LYS A 43 16.82 6.77 -3.73
CA LYS A 43 16.08 7.87 -3.07
C LYS A 43 14.60 7.52 -2.90
N VAL A 44 13.97 6.95 -3.91
CA VAL A 44 12.57 6.49 -3.84
C VAL A 44 12.45 5.37 -2.82
N GLN A 45 13.35 4.38 -2.85
CA GLN A 45 13.37 3.31 -1.85
C GLN A 45 13.52 3.85 -0.43
N LYS A 46 14.39 4.86 -0.21
CA LYS A 46 14.57 5.50 1.10
C LYS A 46 13.32 6.27 1.56
N LEU A 47 12.62 6.92 0.63
CA LEU A 47 11.38 7.61 0.93
C LEU A 47 10.28 6.61 1.32
N LEU A 48 10.14 5.54 0.54
CA LEU A 48 9.15 4.48 0.76
C LEU A 48 9.48 3.62 1.99
N SER A 49 10.76 3.47 2.34
CA SER A 49 11.15 2.80 3.59
C SER A 49 10.80 3.62 4.81
N ASN A 50 10.82 4.96 4.70
CA ASN A 50 10.47 5.85 5.79
C ASN A 50 8.95 6.03 5.96
N SER A 51 8.15 5.58 5.00
CA SER A 51 6.69 5.58 5.12
C SER A 51 6.19 4.40 5.97
N TYR A 52 4.92 4.49 6.38
CA TYR A 52 4.22 3.59 7.32
C TYR A 52 4.29 2.09 7.00
N PHE A 53 4.71 1.69 5.80
CA PHE A 53 4.79 0.30 5.36
C PHE A 53 5.79 -0.54 6.18
N LEU A 54 6.93 0.02 6.60
CA LEU A 54 7.95 -0.78 7.29
C LEU A 54 7.69 -1.00 8.78
N ASP A 55 7.01 -0.06 9.46
CA ASP A 55 6.68 -0.20 10.89
C ASP A 55 5.65 -1.30 11.15
N ARG A 56 4.84 -1.66 10.15
CA ARG A 56 3.67 -2.53 10.30
C ARG A 56 3.80 -3.92 9.66
N LYS A 57 5.02 -4.35 9.29
CA LYS A 57 5.25 -5.61 8.54
C LYS A 57 4.28 -5.77 7.36
N PHE A 58 4.14 -4.71 6.54
CA PHE A 58 3.24 -4.78 5.39
C PHE A 58 3.60 -5.93 4.47
N SER A 59 2.60 -6.73 4.13
CA SER A 59 2.69 -7.83 3.16
C SER A 59 1.73 -7.58 2.00
N ASP A 60 2.01 -8.22 0.86
CA ASP A 60 1.17 -8.13 -0.33
C ASP A 60 -0.27 -8.58 -0.04
N GLN A 61 -0.42 -9.57 0.85
CA GLN A 61 -1.72 -10.07 1.29
C GLN A 61 -2.56 -9.02 2.02
N ILE A 62 -1.94 -8.13 2.79
CA ILE A 62 -2.65 -7.06 3.53
C ILE A 62 -3.26 -6.07 2.55
N VAL A 63 -2.48 -5.66 1.54
CA VAL A 63 -2.92 -4.74 0.50
C VAL A 63 -4.05 -5.37 -0.33
N GLN A 64 -3.88 -6.62 -0.76
CA GLN A 64 -4.90 -7.33 -1.53
C GLN A 64 -6.20 -7.52 -0.74
N ASN A 65 -6.11 -7.94 0.53
CA ASN A 65 -7.29 -8.12 1.38
C ASN A 65 -8.05 -6.79 1.59
N ALA A 66 -7.31 -5.71 1.89
CA ALA A 66 -7.92 -4.38 2.03
C ALA A 66 -8.63 -3.95 0.73
N LEU A 67 -8.02 -4.17 -0.44
CA LEU A 67 -8.62 -3.84 -1.73
C LEU A 67 -9.88 -4.68 -2.02
N ILE A 68 -9.86 -5.97 -1.70
CA ILE A 68 -11.00 -6.87 -1.90
C ILE A 68 -12.17 -6.47 -1.00
N GLU A 69 -11.93 -6.24 0.29
CA GLU A 69 -12.98 -5.86 1.24
C GLU A 69 -13.53 -4.45 0.94
N MET A 70 -12.68 -3.48 0.59
CA MET A 70 -13.15 -2.17 0.13
C MET A 70 -14.02 -2.25 -1.13
N LYS A 71 -13.68 -3.14 -2.07
CA LYS A 71 -14.45 -3.35 -3.30
C LYS A 71 -15.78 -4.06 -3.04
N LYS A 72 -15.84 -4.90 -2.00
CA LYS A 72 -17.03 -5.70 -1.65
C LYS A 72 -18.12 -4.87 -0.97
N GLU A 73 -17.75 -3.90 -0.15
CA GLU A 73 -18.70 -2.95 0.47
C GLU A 73 -19.27 -1.94 -0.55
N ASP A 74 -18.77 -1.90 -1.79
CA ASP A 74 -19.23 -1.01 -2.87
C ASP A 74 -19.34 0.46 -2.43
N PHE A 75 -18.38 0.90 -1.62
CA PHE A 75 -18.23 2.32 -1.33
C PHE A 75 -18.08 3.04 -2.67
N ARG A 76 -18.76 4.17 -2.84
CA ARG A 76 -18.68 5.01 -4.04
C ARG A 76 -17.32 5.73 -4.17
N LEU A 77 -16.23 5.08 -3.78
CA LEU A 77 -14.86 5.57 -3.88
C LEU A 77 -14.32 5.37 -5.29
N THR A 78 -13.57 6.34 -5.76
CA THR A 78 -12.83 6.25 -7.02
C THR A 78 -11.56 5.43 -6.82
N SER A 79 -11.02 4.85 -7.91
CA SER A 79 -9.77 4.10 -7.85
C SER A 79 -8.59 4.91 -7.31
N ASN A 80 -8.61 6.23 -7.50
CA ASN A 80 -7.58 7.13 -6.97
C ASN A 80 -7.73 7.35 -5.46
N GLU A 81 -8.96 7.49 -4.96
CA GLU A 81 -9.23 7.59 -3.51
C GLU A 81 -8.79 6.31 -2.80
N ILE A 82 -9.12 5.14 -3.37
CA ILE A 82 -8.69 3.84 -2.86
C ILE A 82 -7.15 3.76 -2.83
N LEU A 83 -6.49 4.19 -3.92
CA LEU A 83 -5.03 4.22 -3.99
C LEU A 83 -4.42 5.12 -2.89
N GLN A 84 -5.02 6.29 -2.64
CA GLN A 84 -4.57 7.21 -1.60
C GLN A 84 -4.75 6.63 -0.20
N LEU A 85 -5.90 6.00 0.09
CA LEU A 85 -6.17 5.34 1.37
C LEU A 85 -5.16 4.21 1.63
N VAL A 86 -4.90 3.36 0.64
CA VAL A 86 -3.91 2.27 0.76
C VAL A 86 -2.49 2.82 0.93
N ASN A 87 -2.14 3.91 0.26
CA ASN A 87 -0.81 4.49 0.32
C ASN A 87 -0.50 5.22 1.63
N HIS A 88 -1.51 5.81 2.27
CA HIS A 88 -1.33 6.65 3.47
C HIS A 88 -1.82 6.01 4.76
N TRP A 89 -2.67 4.99 4.67
CA TRP A 89 -3.23 4.23 5.79
C TRP A 89 -3.71 5.13 6.96
N PRO A 90 -4.72 5.97 6.71
CA PRO A 90 -5.19 6.96 7.68
C PRO A 90 -5.65 6.29 8.99
N THR A 91 -5.30 6.91 10.12
CA THR A 91 -5.73 6.44 11.45
C THR A 91 -6.68 7.41 12.14
N ALA A 92 -6.62 8.69 11.75
CA ALA A 92 -7.49 9.74 12.26
C ALA A 92 -8.56 10.12 11.23
N LEU A 93 -9.75 10.50 11.72
CA LEU A 93 -10.87 10.92 10.88
C LEU A 93 -10.51 12.09 9.94
N VAL A 94 -9.68 13.02 10.43
CA VAL A 94 -9.23 14.19 9.64
C VAL A 94 -8.50 13.78 8.36
N ASP A 95 -7.77 12.67 8.38
CA ASP A 95 -7.01 12.19 7.22
C ASP A 95 -7.95 11.70 6.12
N TYR A 96 -9.08 11.09 6.47
CA TYR A 96 -10.09 10.66 5.48
C TYR A 96 -10.67 11.85 4.72
N HIS A 97 -10.94 12.96 5.41
CA HIS A 97 -11.41 14.19 4.77
C HIS A 97 -10.35 14.84 3.87
N LEU A 98 -9.06 14.54 4.07
CA LEU A 98 -7.97 15.02 3.21
C LEU A 98 -7.75 14.12 1.99
N LEU A 99 -8.00 12.81 2.11
CA LEU A 99 -7.74 11.82 1.07
C LEU A 99 -8.93 11.58 0.14
N ILE A 100 -10.15 11.89 0.59
CA ILE A 100 -11.40 11.68 -0.16
C ILE A 100 -12.02 13.04 -0.52
N ASP A 101 -12.33 13.22 -1.80
CA ASP A 101 -12.97 14.45 -2.28
C ASP A 101 -14.44 14.51 -1.84
N ASP A 102 -14.86 15.67 -1.35
CA ASP A 102 -16.23 15.95 -0.88
C ASP A 102 -16.74 14.90 0.14
N CYS A 103 -15.85 14.44 1.01
CA CYS A 103 -16.11 13.34 1.95
C CYS A 103 -17.34 13.59 2.83
N ALA A 104 -17.50 14.81 3.36
CA ALA A 104 -18.60 15.16 4.28
C ALA A 104 -20.00 15.13 3.62
N ASN A 105 -20.07 15.28 2.30
CA ASN A 105 -21.33 15.25 1.55
C ASN A 105 -21.63 13.86 0.98
N ARG A 106 -20.58 13.08 0.67
CA ARG A 106 -20.69 11.75 0.05
C ARG A 106 -20.82 10.61 1.05
N PHE A 107 -20.27 10.75 2.25
CA PHE A 107 -20.18 9.67 3.24
C PHE A 107 -20.73 10.12 4.59
N GLN A 108 -21.43 9.21 5.27
CA GLN A 108 -21.78 9.40 6.67
C GLN A 108 -20.60 8.99 7.56
N GLN A 109 -20.61 9.43 8.81
CA GLN A 109 -19.59 9.06 9.78
C GLN A 109 -19.45 7.53 9.90
N ASP A 110 -20.57 6.81 9.90
CA ASP A 110 -20.61 5.35 9.96
C ASP A 110 -19.87 4.68 8.80
N ASP A 111 -19.92 5.26 7.60
CA ASP A 111 -19.22 4.72 6.42
C ASP A 111 -17.70 4.87 6.58
N ILE A 112 -17.25 6.01 7.10
CA ILE A 112 -15.83 6.27 7.35
C ILE A 112 -15.31 5.35 8.46
N ASP A 113 -16.10 5.13 9.50
CA ASP A 113 -15.77 4.22 10.59
C ASP A 113 -15.68 2.76 10.09
N ARG A 114 -16.52 2.35 9.13
CA ARG A 114 -16.40 1.06 8.44
C ARG A 114 -15.12 0.95 7.63
N ILE A 115 -14.79 1.96 6.82
CA ILE A 115 -13.54 1.97 6.04
C ILE A 115 -12.33 1.86 6.98
N SER A 116 -12.35 2.59 8.10
CA SER A 116 -11.31 2.50 9.13
C SER A 116 -11.23 1.10 9.75
N SER A 117 -12.38 0.49 10.02
CA SER A 117 -12.45 -0.87 10.57
C SER A 117 -11.88 -1.91 9.60
N ILE A 118 -12.17 -1.81 8.30
CA ILE A 118 -11.62 -2.69 7.25
C ILE A 118 -10.10 -2.56 7.18
N LEU A 119 -9.57 -1.33 7.20
CA LEU A 119 -8.13 -1.09 7.19
C LEU A 119 -7.45 -1.61 8.46
N ARG A 120 -8.11 -1.54 9.61
CA ARG A 120 -7.58 -2.11 10.87
C ARG A 120 -7.61 -3.63 10.83
N GLN A 121 -8.73 -4.22 10.42
CA GLN A 121 -8.89 -5.67 10.33
C GLN A 121 -7.91 -6.30 9.34
N ALA A 122 -7.70 -5.70 8.17
CA ALA A 122 -6.73 -6.19 7.20
C ALA A 122 -5.30 -6.25 7.77
N LEU A 123 -4.98 -5.39 8.74
CA LEU A 123 -3.71 -5.40 9.44
C LEU A 123 -3.67 -6.46 10.56
N GLU A 124 -4.74 -6.58 11.35
CA GLU A 124 -4.84 -7.52 12.49
C GLU A 124 -4.89 -8.99 12.02
N ASP A 125 -5.61 -9.28 10.93
CA ASP A 125 -5.71 -10.61 10.32
C ASP A 125 -4.34 -11.19 9.90
N PHE A 126 -3.33 -10.33 9.75
CA PHE A 126 -1.96 -10.74 9.46
C PHE A 126 -1.15 -11.03 10.73
N ASP A 127 -1.36 -10.29 11.81
CA ASP A 127 -0.63 -10.47 13.08
C ASP A 127 -1.03 -11.79 13.78
N GLU A 128 -2.29 -12.25 13.62
CA GLU A 128 -2.73 -13.56 14.13
C GLU A 128 -2.11 -14.74 13.37
N LYS A 129 -1.88 -14.61 12.05
CA LYS A 129 -1.33 -15.71 11.24
C LYS A 129 0.16 -15.94 11.46
N ASP A 130 0.92 -14.90 11.83
CA ASP A 130 2.33 -15.02 12.19
C ASP A 130 2.54 -15.64 13.59
N GLN A 131 1.57 -15.51 14.51
CA GLN A 131 1.68 -16.07 15.87
C GLN A 131 1.42 -17.58 15.95
N THR A 132 0.65 -18.15 15.03
CA THR A 132 0.34 -19.60 15.04
C THR A 132 1.44 -20.48 14.45
N SER A 133 2.45 -19.92 13.77
CA SER A 133 3.53 -20.69 13.14
C SER A 133 4.83 -20.78 13.97
N GLY A 134 4.90 -20.07 15.10
CA GLY A 134 6.11 -20.02 15.96
C GLY A 134 6.07 -20.93 17.20
N GLY A 135 5.02 -21.75 17.37
CA GLY A 135 4.68 -22.31 18.67
C GLY A 135 4.50 -23.83 18.71
N ILE A 136 5.32 -24.64 18.04
CA ILE A 136 5.49 -26.06 18.41
C ILE A 136 6.97 -26.44 18.26
N SER A 137 7.75 -26.18 19.30
CA SER A 137 8.92 -27.00 19.64
C SER A 137 8.63 -27.65 20.98
N LEU A 138 8.36 -28.96 20.93
CA LEU A 138 8.50 -29.93 22.02
C LEU A 138 8.97 -31.24 21.38
#